data_AF-A0A660KV58-F1
#
_entry.id   AF-A0A660KV58-F1
#
_cell.length_a   1.000
_cell.length_b   1.000
_cell.length_c   1.000
_cell.angle_alpha   90.00
_cell.angle_beta   90.00
_cell.angle_gamma   90.00
#
_symmetry.space_group_name_H-M   'P 1'
#
loop_
_entity.id
_entity.type
_entity.pdbx_description
1 polymer ?
#
loop_
_entity_poly.entity_id
_entity_poly.type
_entity_poly.pdbx_seq_one_letter_code
_entity_poly.pdbx_strand_id
1 'polypeptide(L)'
;MLFVEEKQQPLQFILKSLGIERRTEAGFLEKEPTRFSVVDDKDGTFYTTFSHSSDSFPRNYVLNEQGNLLASSFNGEDWEVTLLALETECDVYGKCGAFGSCNSKNSPICSCLQGFEPKNTEEWNRGNWASGCVRRTPLQCERVNNGSDEGNKDGFLKLKMMKALDLEDLSSALEEQCRTQCLENCSCIAYAFDAGTGCISWTRSLIDLQIFSSGGVDLYVHLAYSELDKGGNVKVIITVTVIIGVIFTGICTYLLWRWMAKQKGNMHIPLYCRMEPPVPLYIFFSLLFRYYLPPKNE
;
A
#
# COMPACT_ATOMS: atom_id res chain seq x y z
N MET A 1 25.00 -12.46 -23.43
CA MET A 1 24.50 -13.70 -22.81
C MET A 1 24.36 -13.39 -21.33
N LEU A 2 23.19 -12.91 -20.91
CA LEU A 2 22.87 -12.69 -19.51
C LEU A 2 21.88 -13.78 -19.15
N PHE A 3 22.33 -14.69 -18.28
CA PHE A 3 21.50 -15.73 -17.68
C PHE A 3 20.69 -15.05 -16.57
N VAL A 4 19.40 -14.84 -16.83
CA VAL A 4 18.43 -14.65 -15.76
C VAL A 4 17.61 -15.93 -15.75
N GLU A 5 17.92 -16.80 -14.79
CA GLU A 5 17.07 -17.95 -14.48
C GLU A 5 15.85 -17.44 -13.72
N GLU A 6 14.97 -16.71 -14.41
CA GLU A 6 13.70 -16.24 -13.87
C GLU A 6 12.58 -17.11 -14.43
N LYS A 7 11.80 -17.71 -13.53
CA LYS A 7 10.58 -18.40 -13.89
C LYS A 7 9.62 -17.43 -14.57
N GLN A 8 9.46 -17.63 -15.87
CA GLN A 8 8.35 -17.27 -16.74
C GLN A 8 7.34 -16.25 -16.17
N GLN A 9 7.58 -14.96 -16.42
CA GLN A 9 6.62 -13.87 -16.22
C GLN A 9 5.88 -13.49 -17.51
N PRO A 10 4.55 -13.28 -17.50
CA PRO A 10 3.86 -12.71 -18.65
C PRO A 10 4.36 -11.32 -18.97
N LEU A 11 4.34 -10.97 -20.27
CA LEU A 11 4.85 -9.73 -20.84
C LEU A 11 4.41 -8.45 -20.11
N GLN A 12 3.15 -8.41 -19.67
CA GLN A 12 2.56 -7.29 -18.91
C GLN A 12 3.17 -7.18 -17.50
N PHE A 13 3.51 -8.31 -16.89
CA PHE A 13 4.07 -8.38 -15.54
C PHE A 13 5.53 -7.89 -15.49
N ILE A 14 6.32 -8.22 -16.52
CA ILE A 14 7.71 -7.75 -16.69
C ILE A 14 7.76 -6.23 -16.94
N LEU A 15 6.87 -5.70 -17.78
CA LEU A 15 6.82 -4.26 -18.04
C LEU A 15 6.44 -3.45 -16.79
N LYS A 16 5.57 -4.02 -15.96
CA LYS A 16 5.20 -3.46 -14.65
C LYS A 16 6.32 -3.57 -13.62
N SER A 17 7.09 -4.67 -13.59
CA SER A 17 8.20 -4.85 -12.65
C SER A 17 9.36 -3.89 -12.92
N LEU A 18 9.59 -3.56 -14.19
CA LEU A 18 10.60 -2.56 -14.62
C LEU A 18 10.08 -1.11 -14.56
N GLY A 19 8.82 -0.89 -14.18
CA GLY A 19 8.20 0.44 -14.20
C GLY A 19 8.13 1.10 -15.59
N ILE A 20 8.30 0.31 -16.66
CA ILE A 20 8.40 0.81 -18.05
C ILE A 20 7.05 1.37 -18.52
N GLU A 21 5.93 0.80 -18.07
CA GLU A 21 4.58 1.30 -18.36
C GLU A 21 4.40 2.77 -17.91
N ARG A 22 5.18 3.22 -16.92
CA ARG A 22 5.15 4.61 -16.44
C ARG A 22 5.75 5.60 -17.44
N ARG A 23 6.74 5.19 -18.23
CA ARG A 23 7.40 6.11 -19.16
C ARG A 23 6.62 6.37 -20.43
N THR A 24 5.67 5.49 -20.75
CA THR A 24 4.70 5.70 -21.82
C THR A 24 3.58 6.68 -21.45
N GLU A 25 3.27 6.87 -20.15
CA GLU A 25 2.13 7.70 -19.73
C GLU A 25 2.51 9.06 -19.13
N ALA A 26 3.67 9.19 -18.48
CA ALA A 26 4.10 10.44 -17.86
C ALA A 26 5.03 11.26 -18.78
N GLY A 27 4.43 11.96 -19.76
CA GLY A 27 5.03 13.17 -20.33
C GLY A 27 5.97 13.01 -21.53
N PHE A 28 5.78 12.00 -22.39
CA PHE A 28 6.27 12.08 -23.76
C PHE A 28 5.08 12.30 -24.70
N LEU A 29 5.24 13.29 -25.57
CA LEU A 29 4.28 13.66 -26.60
C LEU A 29 3.67 12.41 -27.25
N GLU A 30 2.34 12.43 -27.31
CA GLU A 30 1.51 11.58 -28.17
C GLU A 30 2.19 11.38 -29.53
N LYS A 31 2.84 10.21 -29.73
CA LYS A 31 3.03 9.56 -31.04
C LYS A 31 3.64 8.16 -30.90
N GLU A 32 2.77 7.18 -31.17
CA GLU A 32 3.03 5.82 -31.65
C GLU A 32 3.53 4.78 -30.61
N PRO A 33 2.80 3.66 -30.43
CA PRO A 33 3.18 2.60 -29.50
C PRO A 33 4.36 1.82 -30.08
N THR A 34 5.54 1.92 -29.47
CA THR A 34 6.61 0.97 -29.77
C THR A 34 6.16 -0.42 -29.35
N ARG A 35 5.91 -1.27 -30.34
CA ARG A 35 5.55 -2.68 -30.10
C ARG A 35 6.76 -3.39 -29.53
N PHE A 36 6.62 -3.82 -28.29
CA PHE A 36 7.57 -4.61 -27.54
C PHE A 36 7.07 -6.04 -27.47
N SER A 37 7.92 -7.01 -27.78
CA SER A 37 7.66 -8.42 -27.51
C SER A 37 8.87 -9.07 -26.89
N VAL A 38 8.65 -9.76 -25.80
CA VAL A 38 9.62 -10.68 -25.21
C VAL A 38 9.29 -12.05 -25.74
N VAL A 39 10.31 -12.73 -26.24
CA VAL A 39 10.20 -14.10 -26.69
C VAL A 39 11.09 -14.96 -25.81
N ASP A 40 10.49 -16.05 -25.35
CA ASP A 40 11.13 -17.07 -24.54
C ASP A 40 11.45 -18.25 -25.46
N ASP A 41 12.74 -18.52 -25.63
CA ASP A 41 13.22 -19.65 -26.44
C ASP A 41 13.07 -21.00 -25.72
N LYS A 42 12.56 -21.01 -24.49
CA LYS A 42 12.41 -22.17 -23.59
C LYS A 42 13.71 -22.85 -23.16
N ASP A 43 14.84 -22.44 -23.74
CA ASP A 43 16.20 -22.85 -23.37
C ASP A 43 16.85 -21.90 -22.35
N GLY A 44 16.04 -21.09 -21.65
CA GLY A 44 16.51 -20.10 -20.66
C GLY A 44 17.10 -18.82 -21.27
N THR A 45 16.95 -18.62 -22.59
CA THR A 45 17.33 -17.39 -23.28
C THR A 45 16.09 -16.58 -23.61
N PHE A 46 16.02 -15.36 -23.08
CA PHE A 46 14.97 -14.40 -23.39
C PHE A 46 15.51 -13.32 -24.33
N TYR A 47 14.75 -13.03 -25.38
CA TYR A 47 15.07 -11.94 -26.29
C TYR A 47 13.91 -10.96 -26.37
N THR A 48 14.26 -9.69 -26.22
CA THR A 48 13.32 -8.60 -26.34
C THR A 48 13.47 -7.98 -27.71
N THR A 49 12.40 -8.01 -28.51
CA THR A 49 12.33 -7.35 -29.81
C THR A 49 11.48 -6.10 -29.70
N PHE A 50 12.00 -5.01 -30.26
CA PHE A 50 11.31 -3.72 -30.33
C PHE A 50 11.07 -3.40 -31.80
N SER A 51 9.82 -3.21 -32.21
CA SER A 51 9.52 -2.65 -33.52
C SER A 51 9.31 -1.15 -33.39
N HIS A 52 10.15 -0.43 -34.11
CA HIS A 52 10.15 1.02 -34.20
C HIS A 52 9.34 1.47 -35.42
N SER A 53 8.54 2.51 -35.28
CA SER A 53 7.98 3.19 -36.45
C SER A 53 9.13 3.81 -37.26
N SER A 54 9.00 3.88 -38.58
CA SER A 54 10.03 4.42 -39.48
C SER A 54 10.39 5.87 -39.16
N ASP A 55 9.50 6.61 -38.50
CA ASP A 55 9.68 8.00 -38.08
C ASP A 55 10.18 8.14 -36.63
N SER A 56 10.49 7.04 -35.94
CA SER A 56 11.01 7.11 -34.59
C SER A 56 12.51 7.40 -34.57
N PHE A 57 12.91 8.26 -33.64
CA PHE A 57 14.31 8.53 -33.37
C PHE A 57 15.07 7.25 -32.99
N PRO A 58 16.33 7.09 -33.45
CA PRO A 58 17.18 5.97 -33.05
C PRO A 58 17.25 5.84 -31.53
N ARG A 59 17.05 4.62 -31.02
CA ARG A 59 17.29 4.29 -29.61
C ARG A 59 18.50 3.38 -29.48
N ASN A 60 19.31 3.61 -28.45
CA ASN A 60 20.48 2.83 -28.13
C ASN A 60 20.32 2.25 -26.71
N TYR A 61 20.71 1.00 -26.52
CA TYR A 61 20.70 0.31 -25.23
C TYR A 61 22.11 -0.16 -24.92
N VAL A 62 22.71 0.37 -23.85
CA VAL A 62 24.11 0.11 -23.49
C VAL A 62 24.19 -0.33 -22.04
N LEU A 63 24.97 -1.36 -21.77
CA LEU A 63 25.38 -1.70 -20.41
C LEU A 63 26.68 -0.94 -20.12
N ASN A 64 26.69 -0.08 -19.10
CA ASN A 64 27.90 0.63 -18.73
C ASN A 64 28.87 -0.27 -17.93
N GLU A 65 30.06 0.27 -17.64
CA GLU A 65 31.11 -0.43 -16.87
C GLU A 65 30.67 -0.81 -15.45
N GLN A 66 29.65 -0.13 -14.91
CA GLN A 66 29.06 -0.40 -13.60
C GLN A 66 27.93 -1.45 -13.66
N GLY A 67 27.62 -2.00 -14.83
CA GLY A 67 26.56 -2.99 -15.01
C GLY A 67 25.14 -2.42 -14.97
N ASN A 68 24.97 -1.10 -15.08
CA ASN A 68 23.66 -0.46 -15.23
C ASN A 68 23.26 -0.43 -16.71
N LEU A 69 22.02 -0.80 -17.02
CA LEU A 69 21.48 -0.71 -18.38
C LEU A 69 20.94 0.70 -18.60
N LEU A 70 21.44 1.35 -19.66
CA LEU A 70 21.00 2.66 -20.09
C LEU A 70 20.28 2.53 -21.42
N ALA A 71 19.20 3.30 -21.58
CA ALA A 71 18.61 3.55 -22.88
C ALA A 71 18.76 5.03 -23.22
N SER A 72 19.23 5.35 -24.42
CA SER A 72 19.27 6.71 -24.95
C SER A 72 18.50 6.81 -26.25
N SER A 73 17.97 8.00 -26.53
CA SER A 73 17.29 8.35 -27.77
C SER A 73 18.03 9.49 -28.43
N PHE A 74 18.27 9.40 -29.73
CA PHE A 74 18.87 10.49 -30.49
C PHE A 74 17.82 11.56 -30.77
N ASN A 75 18.06 12.83 -30.44
CA ASN A 75 17.06 13.89 -30.64
C ASN A 75 17.21 14.66 -31.96
N GLY A 76 18.14 14.25 -32.83
CA GLY A 76 18.52 14.96 -34.05
C GLY A 76 19.88 15.64 -33.97
N GLU A 77 20.35 15.95 -32.76
CA GLU A 77 21.65 16.60 -32.50
C GLU A 77 22.54 15.74 -31.60
N ASP A 78 22.01 15.21 -30.50
CA ASP A 78 22.77 14.41 -29.53
C ASP A 78 21.95 13.23 -28.98
N TRP A 79 22.63 12.32 -28.28
CA TRP A 79 22.03 11.20 -27.56
C TRP A 79 21.60 11.62 -26.16
N GLU A 80 20.29 11.59 -25.91
CA GLU A 80 19.72 11.87 -24.60
C GLU A 80 19.42 10.56 -23.85
N VAL A 81 19.88 10.44 -22.60
CA VAL A 81 19.55 9.29 -21.76
C VAL A 81 18.07 9.37 -21.37
N THR A 82 17.30 8.37 -21.77
CA THR A 82 15.86 8.26 -21.52
C THR A 82 15.52 7.19 -20.48
N LEU A 83 16.41 6.24 -20.21
CA LEU A 83 16.27 5.17 -19.20
C LEU A 83 17.57 4.97 -18.43
N LEU A 84 17.44 4.79 -17.12
CA LEU A 84 18.39 4.05 -16.29
C LEU A 84 17.64 2.88 -15.65
N ALA A 85 18.21 1.68 -15.69
CA ALA A 85 17.59 0.52 -15.04
C ALA A 85 17.75 0.58 -13.51
N LEU A 86 18.88 1.11 -13.04
CA LEU A 86 19.12 1.45 -11.64
C LEU A 86 19.19 2.97 -11.51
N GLU A 87 18.05 3.62 -11.25
CA GLU A 87 17.96 5.07 -11.10
C GLU A 87 18.07 5.47 -9.61
N THR A 88 17.50 4.65 -8.75
CA THR A 88 17.42 4.88 -7.30
C THR A 88 17.96 3.70 -6.52
N GLU A 89 18.26 3.91 -5.24
CA GLU A 89 18.67 2.81 -4.36
C GLU A 89 17.61 1.71 -4.23
N CYS A 90 16.33 2.02 -4.48
CA CYS A 90 15.24 1.05 -4.44
C CYS A 90 15.23 0.09 -5.65
N ASP A 91 15.92 0.44 -6.73
CA ASP A 91 15.98 -0.41 -7.92
C ASP A 91 17.03 -1.53 -7.77
N VAL A 92 17.87 -1.44 -6.73
CA VAL A 92 18.79 -2.52 -6.33
C VAL A 92 17.99 -3.66 -5.72
N TYR A 93 18.10 -4.85 -6.33
CA TYR A 93 17.37 -6.04 -5.91
C TYR A 93 17.53 -6.31 -4.41
N GLY A 94 16.40 -6.42 -3.72
CA GLY A 94 16.38 -6.79 -2.30
C GLY A 94 16.91 -5.71 -1.35
N LYS A 95 16.94 -4.44 -1.75
CA LYS A 95 17.46 -3.31 -0.95
C LYS A 95 16.97 -3.28 0.50
N CYS A 96 15.69 -3.60 0.73
CA CYS A 96 15.06 -3.55 2.06
C CYS A 96 14.92 -4.93 2.74
N GLY A 97 15.51 -5.98 2.17
CA GLY A 97 15.40 -7.34 2.67
C GLY A 97 13.98 -7.93 2.55
N ALA A 98 13.79 -9.11 3.14
CA ALA A 98 12.49 -9.80 3.14
C ALA A 98 11.42 -9.00 3.91
N PHE A 99 10.21 -8.90 3.37
CA PHE A 99 9.06 -8.19 3.96
C PHE A 99 9.31 -6.70 4.28
N GLY A 100 10.37 -6.11 3.75
CA GLY A 100 10.65 -4.68 3.77
C GLY A 100 10.27 -4.05 2.43
N SER A 101 9.55 -2.94 2.46
CA SER A 101 9.17 -2.16 1.27
C SER A 101 10.09 -0.96 1.09
N CYS A 102 10.55 -0.74 -0.15
CA CYS A 102 11.32 0.45 -0.52
C CYS A 102 10.45 1.56 -1.10
N ASN A 103 10.69 2.79 -0.67
CA ASN A 103 10.13 3.99 -1.27
C ASN A 103 11.20 5.08 -1.31
N SER A 104 11.67 5.42 -2.51
CA SER A 104 12.76 6.39 -2.72
C SER A 104 12.40 7.82 -2.29
N LYS A 105 11.12 8.11 -2.05
CA LYS A 105 10.64 9.42 -1.55
C LYS A 105 10.60 9.51 -0.03
N ASN A 106 10.74 8.39 0.67
CA ASN A 106 10.71 8.34 2.13
C ASN A 106 12.11 8.50 2.73
N SER A 107 12.15 8.93 4.00
CA SER A 107 13.36 8.90 4.82
C SER A 107 13.01 8.34 6.20
N PRO A 108 13.47 7.12 6.56
CA PRO A 108 14.29 6.20 5.76
C PRO A 108 13.56 5.63 4.53
N ILE A 109 14.30 5.20 3.50
CA ILE A 109 13.73 4.64 2.27
C ILE A 109 13.07 3.27 2.47
N CYS A 110 13.48 2.52 3.51
CA CYS A 110 12.96 1.20 3.83
C CYS A 110 12.04 1.23 5.05
N SER A 111 10.91 0.53 4.94
CA SER A 111 9.97 0.29 6.04
C SER A 111 9.49 -1.15 6.04
N CYS A 112 9.28 -1.75 7.21
CA CYS A 112 8.58 -3.04 7.28
C CYS A 112 7.12 -2.87 6.85
N LEU A 113 6.57 -3.90 6.21
CA LEU A 113 5.13 -3.97 5.96
C LEU A 113 4.35 -3.91 7.28
N GLN A 114 3.11 -3.40 7.22
CA GLN A 114 2.22 -3.46 8.38
C GLN A 114 2.00 -4.92 8.80
N GLY A 115 2.04 -5.17 10.11
CA GLY A 115 2.02 -6.52 10.69
C GLY A 115 3.40 -7.17 10.80
N PHE A 116 4.47 -6.48 10.39
CA PHE A 116 5.86 -6.93 10.46
C PHE A 116 6.73 -5.97 11.28
N GLU A 117 7.84 -6.47 11.78
CA GLU A 117 8.85 -5.71 12.52
C GLU A 117 10.27 -6.10 12.09
N PRO A 118 11.27 -5.23 12.31
CA PRO A 118 12.64 -5.53 11.93
C PRO A 118 13.14 -6.81 12.60
N LYS A 119 13.76 -7.70 11.83
CA LYS A 119 14.36 -8.92 12.38
C LYS A 119 15.52 -8.58 13.34
N ASN A 120 16.26 -7.53 13.02
CA ASN A 120 17.31 -6.95 13.85
C ASN A 120 17.12 -5.43 13.96
N THR A 121 16.59 -4.98 15.09
CA THR A 121 16.30 -3.55 15.35
C THR A 121 17.55 -2.69 15.36
N GLU A 122 18.69 -3.22 15.81
CA GLU A 122 19.94 -2.45 15.88
C GLU A 122 20.50 -2.18 14.48
N GLU A 123 20.54 -3.20 13.61
CA GLU A 123 20.92 -3.04 12.21
C GLU A 123 19.98 -2.07 11.49
N TRP A 124 18.66 -2.24 11.70
CA TRP A 124 17.63 -1.42 11.05
C TRP A 124 17.78 0.07 11.39
N ASN A 125 18.01 0.38 12.67
CA ASN A 125 18.20 1.75 13.14
C ASN A 125 19.51 2.39 12.65
N ARG A 126 20.50 1.57 12.25
CA ARG A 126 21.76 2.02 11.64
C ARG A 126 21.67 2.14 10.11
N GLY A 127 20.51 1.88 9.51
CA GLY A 127 20.32 1.91 8.06
C GLY A 127 20.78 0.64 7.34
N ASN A 128 21.02 -0.46 8.06
CA ASN A 128 21.24 -1.77 7.46
C ASN A 128 19.93 -2.59 7.48
N TRP A 129 19.31 -2.73 6.32
CA TRP A 129 18.02 -3.42 6.15
C TRP A 129 18.15 -4.85 5.62
N ALA A 130 19.36 -5.38 5.46
CA ALA A 130 19.61 -6.68 4.83
C ALA A 130 18.90 -7.85 5.56
N SER A 131 18.80 -7.77 6.88
CA SER A 131 18.10 -8.77 7.70
C SER A 131 16.57 -8.80 7.48
N GLY A 132 16.02 -7.75 6.87
CA GLY A 132 14.59 -7.62 6.58
C GLY A 132 13.71 -7.55 7.82
N CYS A 133 12.46 -7.96 7.64
CA CYS A 133 11.41 -7.94 8.63
C CYS A 133 10.85 -9.33 8.87
N VAL A 134 10.28 -9.53 10.05
CA VAL A 134 9.57 -10.75 10.45
C VAL A 134 8.16 -10.40 10.88
N ARG A 135 7.26 -11.37 10.73
CA ARG A 135 5.85 -11.22 11.08
C ARG A 135 5.71 -11.08 12.60
N ARG A 136 4.89 -10.13 13.07
CA ARG A 136 4.63 -9.92 14.50
C ARG A 136 3.71 -10.99 15.07
N THR A 137 2.58 -11.21 14.40
CA THR A 137 1.56 -12.17 14.83
C THR A 137 1.50 -13.34 13.86
N PRO A 138 1.67 -14.60 14.33
CA PRO A 138 1.58 -15.78 13.48
C PRO A 138 0.19 -15.97 12.88
N LEU A 139 0.13 -16.60 11.70
CA LEU A 139 -1.12 -16.91 11.03
C LEU A 139 -1.96 -17.91 11.83
N GLN A 140 -3.26 -17.96 11.58
CA GLN A 140 -4.20 -18.88 12.23
C GLN A 140 -3.74 -20.34 12.08
N CYS A 141 -3.30 -20.76 10.90
CA CYS A 141 -2.80 -22.13 10.70
C CYS A 141 -1.64 -22.47 11.64
N GLU A 142 -0.74 -21.51 11.87
CA GLU A 142 0.39 -21.68 12.79
C GLU A 142 -0.06 -21.69 14.25
N ARG A 143 -1.06 -20.85 14.59
CA ARG A 143 -1.65 -20.77 15.95
C ARG A 143 -2.42 -22.03 16.35
N VAL A 144 -3.20 -22.60 15.43
CA VAL A 144 -4.00 -23.83 15.66
C VAL A 144 -3.07 -25.03 15.84
N ASN A 145 -2.02 -25.16 15.03
CA ASN A 145 -1.02 -26.23 15.19
C ASN A 145 -0.30 -26.17 16.54
N ASN A 146 -0.22 -25.00 17.16
CA ASN A 146 0.38 -24.78 18.48
C ASN A 146 -0.63 -24.91 19.65
N GLY A 147 -1.87 -25.37 19.40
CA GLY A 147 -2.85 -25.66 20.45
C GLY A 147 -3.55 -24.44 21.06
N SER A 148 -3.57 -23.30 20.35
CA SER A 148 -4.33 -22.11 20.77
C SER A 148 -5.71 -22.05 20.13
N ASP A 149 -6.70 -21.49 20.85
CA ASP A 149 -8.11 -21.36 20.42
C ASP A 149 -8.25 -20.81 18.98
N GLU A 150 -9.31 -21.23 18.28
CA GLU A 150 -9.74 -20.68 16.99
C GLU A 150 -10.10 -19.19 17.14
N GLY A 151 -9.07 -18.36 17.13
CA GLY A 151 -9.22 -16.91 17.03
C GLY A 151 -9.84 -16.52 15.69
N ASN A 152 -10.09 -15.21 15.53
CA ASN A 152 -10.62 -14.68 14.28
C ASN A 152 -9.80 -15.13 13.06
N LYS A 153 -10.51 -15.41 11.97
CA LYS A 153 -9.92 -15.80 10.69
C LYS A 153 -8.98 -14.72 10.16
N ASP A 154 -7.84 -15.15 9.65
CA ASP A 154 -6.87 -14.28 8.99
C ASP A 154 -7.50 -13.55 7.78
N GLY A 155 -6.79 -12.55 7.27
CA GLY A 155 -7.23 -11.82 6.09
C GLY A 155 -6.07 -11.17 5.37
N PHE A 156 -6.38 -10.18 4.53
CA PHE A 156 -5.38 -9.57 3.65
C PHE A 156 -5.31 -8.06 3.79
N LEU A 157 -4.09 -7.55 3.81
CA LEU A 157 -3.80 -6.14 3.63
C LEU A 157 -3.56 -5.86 2.16
N LYS A 158 -4.33 -4.95 1.58
CA LYS A 158 -4.15 -4.48 0.22
C LYS A 158 -3.06 -3.39 0.18
N LEU A 159 -1.94 -3.69 -0.48
CA LEU A 159 -0.89 -2.75 -0.83
C LEU A 159 -1.04 -2.36 -2.29
N LYS A 160 -1.13 -1.07 -2.57
CA LYS A 160 -1.33 -0.58 -3.94
C LYS A 160 -0.01 -0.24 -4.60
N MET A 161 0.03 -0.34 -5.92
CA MET A 161 1.11 0.21 -6.74
C MET A 161 2.46 -0.38 -6.36
N MET A 162 2.48 -1.68 -6.10
CA MET A 162 3.70 -2.40 -5.77
C MET A 162 4.44 -2.75 -7.06
N LYS A 163 5.76 -2.77 -7.01
CA LYS A 163 6.59 -3.43 -8.02
C LYS A 163 6.12 -4.88 -8.14
N ALA A 164 5.91 -5.31 -9.38
CA ALA A 164 5.61 -6.70 -9.67
C ALA A 164 6.80 -7.57 -9.24
N LEU A 165 6.54 -8.54 -8.37
CA LEU A 165 7.53 -9.47 -7.84
C LEU A 165 7.72 -10.65 -8.79
N ASP A 166 8.85 -11.34 -8.63
CA ASP A 166 9.16 -12.64 -9.23
C ASP A 166 7.94 -13.58 -9.09
N LEU A 167 7.50 -14.19 -10.19
CA LEU A 167 6.34 -15.09 -10.13
C LEU A 167 6.73 -16.41 -9.49
N GLU A 168 6.01 -16.77 -8.43
CA GLU A 168 6.27 -17.99 -7.69
C GLU A 168 5.31 -19.11 -8.10
N ASP A 169 4.00 -18.85 -8.04
CA ASP A 169 2.95 -19.80 -8.44
C ASP A 169 1.82 -19.10 -9.22
N LEU A 170 1.59 -19.54 -10.46
CA LEU A 170 0.56 -18.99 -11.34
C LEU A 170 -0.64 -19.93 -11.43
N SER A 171 -1.84 -19.37 -11.31
CA SER A 171 -3.08 -20.09 -11.60
C SER A 171 -4.02 -19.28 -12.49
N SER A 172 -4.79 -19.98 -13.32
CA SER A 172 -5.83 -19.37 -14.16
C SER A 172 -7.11 -19.02 -13.37
N ALA A 173 -7.01 -18.90 -12.05
CA ALA A 173 -8.15 -18.61 -11.19
C ALA A 173 -8.67 -17.18 -11.41
N LEU A 174 -9.97 -17.00 -11.24
CA LEU A 174 -10.61 -15.68 -11.26
C LEU A 174 -10.17 -14.86 -10.04
N GLU A 175 -10.25 -13.53 -10.13
CA GLU A 175 -9.86 -12.60 -9.07
C GLU A 175 -10.44 -12.99 -7.69
N GLU A 176 -11.73 -13.30 -7.65
CA GLU A 176 -12.44 -13.68 -6.42
C GLU A 176 -11.95 -15.00 -5.83
N GLN A 177 -11.48 -15.92 -6.67
CA GLN A 177 -10.99 -17.23 -6.24
C GLN A 177 -9.56 -17.14 -5.69
N CYS A 178 -8.76 -16.19 -6.16
CA CYS A 178 -7.38 -16.00 -5.76
C CYS A 178 -7.25 -15.80 -4.23
N ARG A 179 -8.18 -15.02 -3.67
CA ARG A 179 -8.28 -14.81 -2.23
C ARG A 179 -8.56 -16.11 -1.47
N THR A 180 -9.56 -16.87 -1.92
CA THR A 180 -10.00 -18.10 -1.25
C THR A 180 -8.91 -19.17 -1.32
N GLN A 181 -8.29 -19.36 -2.47
CA GLN A 181 -7.17 -20.30 -2.66
C GLN A 181 -6.01 -19.98 -1.71
N CYS A 182 -5.67 -18.69 -1.55
CA CYS A 182 -4.61 -18.30 -0.62
C CYS A 182 -5.02 -18.52 0.85
N LEU A 183 -6.29 -18.32 1.23
CA LEU A 183 -6.77 -18.60 2.59
C LEU A 183 -6.75 -20.09 2.93
N GLU A 184 -7.06 -20.94 1.97
CA GLU A 184 -7.09 -22.40 2.15
C GLU A 184 -5.67 -23.01 2.17
N ASN A 185 -4.70 -22.32 1.57
CA ASN A 185 -3.29 -22.71 1.60
C ASN A 185 -2.56 -22.00 2.75
N CYS A 186 -2.31 -22.72 3.85
CA CYS A 186 -1.56 -22.19 5.00
C CYS A 186 -0.12 -21.74 4.69
N SER A 187 0.45 -22.16 3.56
CA SER A 187 1.77 -21.69 3.12
C SER A 187 1.68 -20.39 2.31
N CYS A 188 0.49 -19.99 1.85
CA CYS A 188 0.32 -18.77 1.08
C CYS A 188 0.49 -17.55 1.99
N ILE A 189 1.38 -16.64 1.59
CA ILE A 189 1.68 -15.43 2.36
C ILE A 189 1.24 -14.14 1.67
N ALA A 190 0.99 -14.18 0.35
CA ALA A 190 0.41 -13.08 -0.40
C ALA A 190 -0.16 -13.57 -1.72
N TYR A 191 -1.04 -12.76 -2.32
CA TYR A 191 -1.48 -12.96 -3.69
C TYR A 191 -1.65 -11.63 -4.43
N ALA A 192 -1.70 -11.70 -5.75
CA ALA A 192 -2.04 -10.60 -6.64
C ALA A 192 -2.92 -11.13 -7.78
N PHE A 193 -3.67 -10.23 -8.40
CA PHE A 193 -4.44 -10.55 -9.60
C PHE A 193 -4.10 -9.55 -10.69
N ASP A 194 -3.80 -10.07 -11.88
CA ASP A 194 -3.58 -9.27 -13.08
C ASP A 194 -4.43 -9.85 -14.21
N ALA A 195 -5.18 -9.01 -14.92
CA ALA A 195 -6.16 -9.48 -15.91
C ALA A 195 -5.51 -10.22 -17.10
N GLY A 196 -4.22 -9.99 -17.39
CA GLY A 196 -3.49 -10.69 -18.44
C GLY A 196 -2.83 -11.99 -17.97
N THR A 197 -2.49 -12.07 -16.68
CA THR A 197 -1.71 -13.16 -16.09
C THR A 197 -2.57 -14.15 -15.31
N GLY A 198 -3.64 -13.69 -14.68
CA GLY A 198 -4.47 -14.44 -13.76
C GLY A 198 -4.08 -14.21 -12.29
N CYS A 199 -4.28 -15.24 -11.49
CA CYS A 199 -3.99 -15.23 -10.05
C CYS A 199 -2.55 -15.67 -9.80
N ILE A 200 -1.84 -14.88 -9.00
CA ILE A 200 -0.46 -15.14 -8.61
C ILE A 200 -0.43 -15.23 -7.10
N SER A 201 0.20 -16.28 -6.57
CA SER A 201 0.42 -16.45 -5.13
C SER A 201 1.88 -16.65 -4.80
N TRP A 202 2.26 -16.18 -3.61
CA TRP A 202 3.59 -16.38 -3.05
C TRP A 202 3.50 -17.26 -1.81
N THR A 203 4.42 -18.20 -1.70
CA THR A 203 4.55 -19.13 -0.57
C THR A 203 5.85 -18.92 0.21
N ARG A 204 6.83 -18.24 -0.39
CA ARG A 204 8.09 -17.86 0.26
C ARG A 204 8.15 -16.37 0.49
N SER A 205 9.14 -15.97 1.29
CA SER A 205 9.36 -14.57 1.68
C SER A 205 9.29 -13.59 0.51
N LEU A 206 8.52 -12.53 0.68
CA LEU A 206 8.45 -11.43 -0.29
C LEU A 206 9.74 -10.61 -0.21
N ILE A 207 10.50 -10.57 -1.29
CA ILE A 207 11.75 -9.79 -1.43
C ILE A 207 11.56 -8.82 -2.58
N ASP A 208 12.33 -7.72 -2.59
CA ASP A 208 12.32 -6.73 -3.67
C ASP A 208 11.00 -5.94 -3.81
N LEU A 209 10.31 -5.74 -2.67
CA LEU A 209 9.12 -4.90 -2.62
C LEU A 209 9.50 -3.43 -2.76
N GLN A 210 8.88 -2.75 -3.72
CA GLN A 210 9.01 -1.30 -3.91
C GLN A 210 7.64 -0.69 -4.15
N ILE A 211 7.40 0.48 -3.56
CA ILE A 211 6.17 1.25 -3.77
C ILE A 211 6.41 2.26 -4.88
N PHE A 212 5.54 2.21 -5.88
CA PHE A 212 5.55 3.11 -7.01
C PHE A 212 4.62 4.30 -6.81
N SER A 213 4.96 5.44 -7.43
CA SER A 213 4.11 6.65 -7.39
C SER A 213 2.97 6.62 -8.40
N SER A 214 3.07 5.77 -9.42
CA SER A 214 2.07 5.48 -10.46
C SER A 214 2.37 4.11 -11.08
N GLY A 215 1.34 3.41 -11.55
CA GLY A 215 1.44 2.04 -12.08
C GLY A 215 1.64 0.98 -10.99
N GLY A 216 2.21 -0.16 -11.37
CA GLY A 216 2.43 -1.31 -10.48
C GLY A 216 1.20 -2.23 -10.37
N VAL A 217 1.28 -3.19 -9.45
CA VAL A 217 0.21 -4.15 -9.18
C VAL A 217 -0.28 -4.03 -7.75
N ASP A 218 -1.55 -4.35 -7.52
CA ASP A 218 -2.10 -4.46 -6.19
C ASP A 218 -1.69 -5.81 -5.57
N LEU A 219 -0.98 -5.76 -4.45
CA LEU A 219 -0.52 -6.93 -3.71
C LEU A 219 -1.34 -7.09 -2.43
N TYR A 220 -1.83 -8.30 -2.18
CA TYR A 220 -2.64 -8.63 -1.01
C TYR A 220 -1.82 -9.52 -0.06
N VAL A 221 -1.35 -8.96 1.04
CA VAL A 221 -0.46 -9.64 1.99
C VAL A 221 -1.30 -10.33 3.07
N HIS A 222 -1.11 -11.63 3.26
CA HIS A 222 -1.81 -12.44 4.24
C HIS A 222 -1.34 -12.06 5.65
N LEU A 223 -2.26 -11.66 6.52
CA LEU A 223 -1.99 -11.21 7.89
C LEU A 223 -2.99 -11.80 8.88
N ALA A 224 -2.55 -11.97 10.12
CA ALA A 224 -3.44 -12.28 11.23
C ALA A 224 -4.51 -11.18 11.39
N TYR A 225 -5.72 -11.57 11.78
CA TYR A 225 -6.84 -10.64 11.94
C TYR A 225 -6.54 -9.46 12.88
N SER A 226 -5.71 -9.67 13.92
CA SER A 226 -5.32 -8.61 14.86
C SER A 226 -4.48 -7.50 14.23
N GLU A 227 -3.78 -7.78 13.12
CA GLU A 227 -2.94 -6.83 12.39
C GLU A 227 -3.72 -6.06 11.32
N LEU A 228 -4.90 -6.57 10.95
CA LEU A 228 -5.84 -5.93 10.02
C LEU A 228 -6.69 -4.93 10.80
N ASP A 229 -6.14 -3.72 10.91
CA ASP A 229 -6.67 -2.53 11.59
C ASP A 229 -7.97 -2.70 12.40
N LYS A 230 -7.82 -2.70 13.73
CA LYS A 230 -8.88 -2.31 14.66
C LYS A 230 -8.66 -0.88 15.15
N GLY A 231 -9.07 0.08 14.33
CA GLY A 231 -9.57 1.36 14.82
C GLY A 231 -8.56 2.25 15.54
N GLY A 232 -7.30 2.32 15.09
CA GLY A 232 -6.38 3.36 15.56
C GLY A 232 -6.96 4.76 15.31
N ASN A 233 -7.50 4.98 14.12
CA ASN A 233 -8.17 6.23 13.77
C ASN A 233 -9.49 6.42 14.51
N VAL A 234 -10.28 5.37 14.73
CA VAL A 234 -11.56 5.47 15.46
C VAL A 234 -11.33 5.83 16.93
N LYS A 235 -10.34 5.23 17.60
CA LYS A 235 -9.99 5.59 18.99
C LYS A 235 -9.48 7.02 19.10
N VAL A 236 -8.65 7.48 18.15
CA VAL A 236 -8.17 8.88 18.10
C VAL A 236 -9.32 9.85 17.82
N ILE A 237 -10.21 9.53 16.87
CA ILE A 237 -11.41 10.33 16.55
C ILE A 237 -12.33 10.43 17.77
N ILE A 238 -12.59 9.32 18.48
CA ILE A 238 -13.39 9.32 19.72
C ILE A 238 -12.74 10.20 20.80
N THR A 239 -11.42 10.08 20.99
CA THR A 239 -10.71 10.86 22.01
C THR A 239 -10.74 12.36 21.70
N VAL A 240 -10.49 12.74 20.45
CA VAL A 240 -10.51 14.15 20.00
C VAL A 240 -11.90 14.76 20.09
N THR A 241 -12.95 14.03 19.69
CA THR A 241 -14.33 14.52 19.76
C THR A 241 -14.81 14.73 21.19
N VAL A 242 -14.43 13.87 22.13
CA VAL A 242 -14.75 14.04 23.56
C VAL A 242 -14.08 15.30 24.14
N ILE A 243 -12.80 15.52 23.83
CA ILE A 243 -12.06 16.69 24.33
C ILE A 243 -12.69 18.00 23.82
N ILE A 244 -13.05 18.07 22.53
CA ILE A 244 -13.70 19.24 21.94
C ILE A 244 -15.05 19.51 22.61
N GLY A 245 -15.84 18.47 22.88
CA GLY A 245 -17.14 18.59 23.56
C GLY A 245 -17.02 19.19 24.97
N VAL A 246 -16.04 18.75 25.76
CA VAL A 246 -15.79 19.27 27.12
C VAL A 246 -15.38 20.74 27.10
N ILE A 247 -14.53 21.14 26.16
CA ILE A 247 -14.12 22.55 26.03
C ILE A 247 -15.31 23.43 25.64
N PHE A 248 -16.10 23.00 24.65
CA PHE A 248 -17.24 23.78 24.16
C PHE A 248 -18.30 23.98 25.25
N THR A 249 -18.62 22.91 25.98
CA THR A 249 -19.56 22.99 27.11
C THR A 249 -19.07 23.92 28.21
N GLY A 250 -17.78 23.89 28.57
CA GLY A 250 -17.18 24.82 29.53
C GLY A 250 -17.24 26.29 29.09
N ILE A 251 -16.99 26.56 27.81
CA ILE A 251 -17.09 27.93 27.26
C ILE A 251 -18.54 28.41 27.28
N CYS A 252 -19.49 27.56 26.87
CA CYS A 252 -20.90 27.91 26.89
C CYS A 252 -21.40 28.23 28.31
N THR A 253 -21.04 27.41 29.31
CA THR A 253 -21.44 27.67 30.71
C THR A 253 -20.81 28.95 31.25
N TYR A 254 -19.54 29.21 30.94
CA TYR A 254 -18.85 30.45 31.31
C TYR A 254 -19.50 31.69 30.67
N LEU A 255 -19.82 31.64 29.38
CA LEU A 255 -20.47 32.76 28.68
C LEU A 255 -21.88 33.01 29.24
N LEU A 256 -22.66 31.95 29.51
CA LEU A 256 -23.98 32.07 30.15
C LEU A 256 -23.87 32.68 31.55
N TRP A 257 -22.92 32.23 32.36
CA TRP A 257 -22.64 32.81 33.68
C TRP A 257 -22.27 34.29 33.60
N ARG A 258 -21.36 34.66 32.69
CA ARG A 258 -20.94 36.04 32.49
C ARG A 258 -22.08 36.93 32.02
N TRP A 259 -22.95 36.40 31.15
CA TRP A 259 -24.13 37.11 30.66
C TRP A 259 -25.15 37.36 31.77
N MET A 260 -25.43 36.34 32.60
CA MET A 260 -26.29 36.48 33.79
C MET A 260 -25.71 37.43 34.84
N ALA A 261 -24.39 37.42 35.05
CA ALA A 261 -23.73 38.34 35.99
C ALA A 261 -23.79 39.81 35.50
N LYS A 262 -23.74 40.04 34.18
CA LYS A 262 -23.87 41.38 33.59
C LYS A 262 -25.31 41.92 33.68
N GLN A 263 -26.32 41.04 33.62
CA GLN A 263 -27.74 41.38 33.79
C GLN A 263 -28.10 41.79 35.23
N LYS A 264 -27.28 41.45 36.25
CA LYS A 264 -27.46 41.94 37.62
C LYS A 264 -27.22 43.44 37.81
N GLY A 265 -26.76 44.16 36.78
CA GLY A 265 -26.60 45.62 36.80
C GLY A 265 -27.73 46.41 36.14
N ASN A 266 -28.73 45.77 35.52
CA ASN A 266 -29.88 46.50 34.95
C ASN A 266 -31.10 45.57 34.78
N MET A 267 -31.84 45.34 35.87
CA MET A 267 -33.12 44.63 35.82
C MET A 267 -34.25 45.55 36.26
N HIS A 268 -34.91 46.19 35.29
CA HIS A 268 -36.30 46.61 35.44
C HIS A 268 -37.14 45.49 34.82
N ILE A 269 -37.93 44.82 35.65
CA ILE A 269 -38.83 43.74 35.24
C ILE A 269 -40.00 44.34 34.46
N PRO A 270 -40.40 43.73 33.33
CA PRO A 270 -41.83 43.48 33.16
C PRO A 270 -42.12 42.00 32.89
N LEU A 271 -43.18 41.55 33.56
CA LEU A 271 -43.86 40.28 33.34
C LEU A 271 -44.36 40.18 31.89
N TYR A 272 -43.93 39.14 31.18
CA TYR A 272 -44.74 38.16 30.44
C TYR A 272 -43.97 37.64 29.21
N CYS A 273 -43.21 36.55 29.38
CA CYS A 273 -42.90 35.63 28.29
C CYS A 273 -42.97 34.21 28.85
N ARG A 274 -44.11 33.56 28.62
CA ARG A 274 -44.24 32.11 28.68
C ARG A 274 -43.41 31.55 27.52
N MET A 275 -42.19 31.12 27.81
CA MET A 275 -41.39 30.30 26.90
C MET A 275 -41.48 28.87 27.39
N GLU A 276 -42.13 28.02 26.59
CA GLU A 276 -42.09 26.57 26.69
C GLU A 276 -40.64 26.10 26.93
N PRO A 277 -40.38 25.14 27.83
CA PRO A 277 -39.02 24.68 28.05
C PRO A 277 -38.45 24.10 26.74
N PRO A 278 -37.22 24.47 26.34
CA PRO A 278 -36.56 23.75 25.26
C PRO A 278 -36.41 22.31 25.74
N VAL A 279 -36.90 21.40 24.90
CA VAL A 279 -36.80 19.94 25.03
C VAL A 279 -35.49 19.56 25.71
N PRO A 280 -35.51 18.76 26.79
CA PRO A 280 -34.32 18.55 27.62
C PRO A 280 -33.16 18.06 26.75
N LEU A 281 -31.97 18.65 26.93
CA LEU A 281 -30.72 18.20 26.30
C LEU A 281 -30.52 16.68 26.36
N TYR A 282 -31.15 16.01 27.34
CA TYR A 282 -31.21 14.56 27.46
C TYR A 282 -31.80 13.84 26.23
N ILE A 283 -32.72 14.45 25.49
CA ILE A 283 -33.28 13.90 24.24
C ILE A 283 -32.22 13.95 23.12
N PHE A 284 -31.43 15.02 23.06
CA PHE A 284 -30.31 15.11 22.12
C PHE A 284 -29.18 14.13 22.47
N PHE A 285 -28.85 14.00 23.75
CA PHE A 285 -27.86 13.02 24.23
C PHE A 285 -28.33 11.58 24.02
N SER A 286 -29.62 11.27 24.21
CA SER A 286 -30.17 9.93 23.97
C SER A 286 -30.31 9.58 22.49
N LEU A 287 -30.61 10.55 21.61
CA LEU A 287 -30.59 10.35 20.16
C LEU A 287 -29.17 10.15 19.63
N LEU A 288 -28.18 10.88 20.14
CA LEU A 288 -26.76 10.63 19.84
C LEU A 288 -26.33 9.25 20.34
N PHE A 289 -26.69 8.85 21.58
CA PHE A 289 -26.38 7.51 22.08
C PHE A 289 -26.97 6.38 21.22
N ARG A 290 -28.19 6.57 20.69
CA ARG A 290 -28.86 5.61 19.79
C ARG A 290 -28.28 5.57 18.38
N TYR A 291 -27.70 6.68 17.91
CA TYR A 291 -27.08 6.76 16.58
C TYR A 291 -25.64 6.21 16.56
N TYR A 292 -24.95 6.19 17.72
CA TYR A 292 -23.54 5.80 17.84
C TYR A 292 -23.28 4.41 18.43
N LEU A 293 -24.28 3.71 18.97
CA LEU A 293 -24.18 2.30 19.37
C LEU A 293 -24.83 1.42 18.28
N PRO A 294 -24.07 0.60 17.54
CA PRO A 294 -24.68 -0.38 16.63
C PRO A 294 -25.49 -1.40 17.46
N PRO A 295 -26.61 -1.92 16.92
CA PRO A 295 -27.34 -2.99 17.60
C PRO A 295 -26.42 -4.19 17.80
N LYS A 296 -26.34 -4.69 19.04
CA LYS A 296 -25.82 -6.04 19.28
C LYS A 296 -26.77 -7.00 18.58
N ASN A 297 -26.28 -7.66 17.54
CA ASN A 297 -26.96 -8.81 16.97
C ASN A 297 -26.80 -9.97 17.96
N GLU A 298 -27.88 -10.32 18.64
CA GLU A 298 -28.14 -11.71 19.07
C GLU A 298 -28.43 -12.58 17.84
#